data_AF-A0A017SCP3-F1
#
_entry.id   AF-A0A017SCP3-F1
#
_cell.length_a   1.000
_cell.length_b   1.000
_cell.length_c   1.000
_cell.angle_alpha   90.00
_cell.angle_beta   90.00
_cell.angle_gamma   90.00
#
_symmetry.space_group_name_H-M   'P 1'
#
loop_
_entity.id
_entity.type
_entity.pdbx_description
1 polymer ?
#
loop_
_entity_poly.entity_id
_entity_poly.type
_entity_poly.pdbx_seq_one_letter_code
_entity_poly.pdbx_strand_id
1 'polypeptide(L)'
;STPLNPTTESPSNPLLRASNPLVTDLEQEVLDEYSRLLGNVNKLSDKLSDLAGSPSSLTLDGLRLLERKTATVCTLLKASVYSIVLQQQIFNESEEQQQQAQQQEEQQQ
;
A
#
# COMPACT_ATOMS: atom_id res chain seq x y z
N SER A 1 -5.62 -52.97 35.37
CA SER A 1 -6.02 -52.76 33.97
C SER A 1 -6.57 -51.37 33.80
N THR A 2 -6.05 -50.67 32.79
CA THR A 2 -6.49 -49.42 32.13
C THR A 2 -6.47 -48.07 32.90
N PRO A 3 -6.10 -46.97 32.21
CA PRO A 3 -5.56 -45.74 32.80
C PRO A 3 -6.56 -44.57 32.76
N LEU A 4 -6.51 -43.67 33.75
CA LEU A 4 -7.25 -42.39 33.70
C LEU A 4 -6.51 -41.42 32.76
N ASN A 5 -7.12 -41.17 31.60
CA ASN A 5 -6.70 -40.19 30.62
C ASN A 5 -6.75 -38.76 31.18
N PRO A 6 -5.67 -37.95 31.14
CA PRO A 6 -5.74 -36.54 31.48
C PRO A 6 -6.26 -35.77 30.25
N THR A 7 -7.58 -35.69 30.09
CA THR A 7 -8.16 -34.75 29.12
C THR A 7 -7.96 -33.33 29.66
N THR A 8 -6.85 -32.72 29.27
CA THR A 8 -6.69 -31.32 28.82
C THR A 8 -7.94 -30.45 29.01
N GLU A 9 -8.16 -29.96 30.23
CA GLU A 9 -9.15 -28.92 30.49
C GLU A 9 -8.52 -27.56 30.16
N SER A 10 -8.92 -27.01 29.02
CA SER A 10 -8.85 -25.57 28.73
C SER A 10 -9.29 -24.77 29.96
N PRO A 11 -8.79 -23.54 30.20
CA PRO A 11 -9.15 -22.72 31.35
C PRO A 11 -10.60 -22.22 31.24
N SER A 12 -11.56 -23.12 31.45
CA SER A 12 -12.98 -22.84 31.47
C SER A 12 -13.28 -22.14 32.79
N ASN A 13 -13.47 -20.83 32.72
CA ASN A 13 -13.84 -19.99 33.85
C ASN A 13 -15.00 -20.65 34.64
N PRO A 14 -14.84 -20.96 35.93
CA PRO A 14 -15.80 -21.76 36.70
C PRO A 14 -17.17 -21.07 36.90
N LEU A 15 -17.25 -19.77 36.58
CA LEU A 15 -18.47 -18.97 36.60
C LEU A 15 -19.34 -19.16 35.34
N LEU A 16 -18.82 -19.74 34.26
CA LEU A 16 -19.56 -19.95 33.00
C LEU A 16 -20.21 -21.34 32.92
N ARG A 17 -20.17 -22.12 34.00
CA ARG A 17 -20.81 -23.42 34.06
C ARG A 17 -22.30 -23.19 34.31
N ALA A 18 -23.15 -23.66 33.40
CA ALA A 18 -24.59 -23.37 33.27
C ALA A 18 -25.52 -23.67 34.47
N SER A 19 -24.99 -23.81 35.69
CA SER A 19 -25.74 -24.03 36.93
C SER A 19 -24.85 -23.70 38.14
N ASN A 20 -24.20 -22.53 38.16
CA ASN A 20 -23.44 -22.11 39.34
C ASN A 20 -24.44 -21.55 40.38
N PRO A 21 -24.60 -22.18 41.57
CA PRO A 21 -25.61 -21.78 42.55
C PRO A 21 -25.38 -20.39 43.17
N LEU A 22 -24.26 -19.74 42.83
CA LEU A 22 -23.93 -18.36 43.21
C LEU A 22 -24.30 -17.32 42.14
N VAL A 23 -24.81 -17.73 40.97
CA VAL A 23 -25.12 -16.83 39.85
C VAL A 23 -26.60 -16.95 39.52
N THR A 24 -27.32 -15.84 39.56
CA THR A 24 -28.75 -15.78 39.27
C THR A 24 -28.98 -16.02 37.77
N ASP A 25 -30.12 -16.57 37.34
CA ASP A 25 -30.40 -16.89 35.93
C ASP A 25 -30.12 -15.71 34.96
N LEU A 26 -30.45 -14.49 35.38
CA LEU A 26 -30.17 -13.26 34.64
C LEU A 26 -28.67 -12.96 34.49
N GLU A 27 -27.88 -13.23 35.52
CA GLU A 27 -26.43 -12.97 35.51
C GLU A 27 -25.69 -13.95 34.59
N GLN A 28 -26.17 -15.20 34.50
CA GLN A 28 -25.64 -16.19 33.56
C GLN A 28 -25.96 -15.80 32.11
N GLU A 29 -27.17 -15.33 31.82
CA GLU A 29 -27.54 -14.82 30.49
C GLU A 29 -26.67 -13.63 30.07
N VAL A 30 -26.43 -12.70 30.99
CA VAL A 30 -25.55 -11.55 30.76
C VAL A 30 -24.11 -11.99 30.51
N LEU A 31 -23.57 -12.94 31.28
CA LEU A 31 -22.23 -13.50 31.09
C LEU A 31 -22.06 -14.21 29.74
N ASP A 32 -23.08 -14.95 29.30
CA ASP A 32 -23.08 -15.62 28.00
C ASP A 32 -23.09 -14.59 26.86
N GLU A 33 -23.87 -13.52 26.97
CA GLU A 33 -23.87 -12.43 26.00
C GLU A 33 -22.55 -11.63 25.98
N TYR A 34 -21.93 -11.37 27.14
CA TYR A 34 -20.59 -10.76 27.19
C TYR A 34 -19.53 -11.67 26.56
N SER A 35 -19.62 -12.99 26.79
CA SER A 35 -18.69 -13.95 26.19
C SER A 35 -18.84 -14.00 24.66
N ARG A 36 -20.09 -13.96 24.17
CA ARG A 36 -20.39 -13.86 22.74
C ARG A 36 -19.90 -12.53 22.16
N LEU A 37 -20.15 -11.42 22.85
CA LEU A 37 -19.70 -10.08 22.44
C LEU A 37 -18.19 -10.01 22.35
N LEU A 38 -17.46 -10.50 23.36
CA LEU A 38 -16.01 -10.57 23.34
C LEU A 38 -15.50 -11.40 22.15
N GLY A 39 -16.12 -12.56 21.91
CA GLY A 39 -15.82 -13.37 20.73
C GLY A 39 -16.06 -12.63 19.41
N ASN A 40 -17.13 -11.83 19.33
CA ASN A 40 -17.44 -11.03 18.14
C ASN A 40 -16.45 -9.87 17.96
N VAL A 41 -16.07 -9.19 19.05
CA VAL A 41 -15.08 -8.10 19.02
C VAL A 41 -13.71 -8.61 18.61
N ASN A 42 -13.28 -9.77 19.12
CA ASN A 42 -12.03 -10.40 18.69
C ASN A 42 -12.06 -10.75 17.19
N LYS A 43 -13.13 -11.38 16.72
CA LYS A 43 -13.31 -11.67 15.27
C LYS A 43 -13.32 -10.42 14.41
N LEU A 44 -13.93 -9.33 14.88
CA LEU A 44 -13.96 -8.05 14.19
C LEU A 44 -12.56 -7.42 14.14
N SER A 45 -11.83 -7.46 15.26
CA SER A 45 -10.45 -6.97 15.37
C SER A 45 -9.52 -7.73 14.41
N ASP A 46 -9.61 -9.06 14.38
CA ASP A 46 -8.81 -9.89 13.48
C ASP A 46 -9.10 -9.57 12.01
N LYS A 47 -10.37 -9.46 11.64
CA LYS A 47 -10.78 -9.08 10.27
C LYS A 47 -10.32 -7.67 9.90
N LEU A 48 -10.37 -6.72 10.83
CA LEU A 48 -9.91 -5.36 10.59
C LEU A 48 -8.38 -5.31 10.42
N SER A 49 -7.63 -6.05 11.24
CA SER A 49 -6.18 -6.19 11.08
C SER A 49 -5.80 -6.79 9.72
N ASP A 50 -6.48 -7.87 9.32
CA ASP A 50 -6.24 -8.52 8.03
C ASP A 50 -6.57 -7.58 6.86
N LEU A 51 -7.70 -6.87 6.93
CA LEU A 51 -8.10 -5.89 5.91
C LEU A 51 -7.24 -4.63 5.92
N ALA A 52 -6.68 -4.22 7.05
CA ALA A 52 -5.75 -3.08 7.09
C ALA A 52 -4.39 -3.46 6.50
N GLY A 53 -3.94 -4.70 6.70
CA GLY A 53 -2.64 -5.20 6.23
C GLY A 53 -2.61 -5.59 4.75
N SER A 54 -3.62 -6.32 4.26
CA SER A 54 -3.56 -7.01 2.96
C SER A 54 -3.76 -6.12 1.72
N PRO A 55 -4.85 -5.33 1.55
CA PRO A 55 -5.04 -4.47 0.38
C PRO A 55 -4.09 -3.27 0.35
N SER A 56 -3.65 -2.79 1.52
CA SER A 56 -2.76 -1.62 1.62
C SER A 56 -1.38 -1.90 1.03
N SER A 57 -0.83 -3.11 1.22
CA SER A 57 0.49 -3.45 0.67
C SER A 57 0.45 -3.59 -0.86
N LEU A 58 -0.54 -4.32 -1.39
CA LEU A 58 -0.62 -4.57 -2.84
C LEU A 58 -0.87 -3.28 -3.64
N THR A 59 -1.73 -2.40 -3.14
CA THR A 59 -2.00 -1.11 -3.78
C THR A 59 -0.80 -0.18 -3.72
N LEU A 60 -0.09 -0.13 -2.59
CA LEU A 60 1.10 0.69 -2.42
C LEU A 60 2.28 0.20 -3.28
N ASP A 61 2.47 -1.12 -3.40
CA ASP A 61 3.47 -1.70 -4.30
C ASP A 61 3.15 -1.41 -5.77
N GLY A 62 1.88 -1.49 -6.15
CA GLY A 62 1.39 -1.09 -7.47
C GLY A 62 1.66 0.38 -7.77
N LEU A 63 1.36 1.28 -6.84
CA LEU A 63 1.64 2.72 -6.98
C LEU A 63 3.14 3.00 -7.08
N ARG A 64 3.97 2.35 -6.26
CA ARG A 64 5.44 2.51 -6.32
C ARG A 64 6.03 2.02 -7.64
N LEU A 65 5.52 0.91 -8.17
CA LEU A 65 5.92 0.43 -9.49
C LEU A 65 5.50 1.42 -10.59
N LEU A 66 4.28 1.96 -10.50
CA LEU A 66 3.75 2.92 -11.45
C LEU A 66 4.53 4.24 -11.43
N GLU A 67 4.90 4.73 -10.24
CA GLU A 67 5.76 5.89 -10.04
C GLU A 67 7.09 5.71 -10.73
N ARG A 68 7.78 4.58 -10.48
CA ARG A 68 9.08 4.28 -11.11
C ARG A 68 8.98 4.27 -12.64
N LYS A 69 7.97 3.60 -13.20
CA LYS A 69 7.76 3.54 -14.65
C LYS A 69 7.49 4.92 -15.25
N THR A 70 6.61 5.69 -14.62
CA THR A 70 6.26 7.03 -15.08
C THR A 70 7.44 7.99 -14.97
N ALA A 71 8.22 7.90 -13.89
CA ALA A 71 9.45 8.67 -13.72
C ALA A 71 10.44 8.37 -14.85
N THR A 72 10.66 7.10 -15.19
CA THR A 72 11.52 6.72 -16.32
C THR A 72 11.01 7.30 -17.64
N VAL A 73 9.71 7.17 -17.93
CA VAL A 73 9.11 7.73 -19.16
C VAL A 73 9.26 9.26 -19.19
N CYS A 74 9.02 9.94 -18.07
CA CYS A 74 9.18 11.39 -17.95
C CYS A 74 10.62 11.83 -18.19
N THR A 75 11.61 11.12 -17.62
CA THR A 75 13.03 11.39 -17.86
C THR A 75 13.41 11.18 -19.32
N LEU A 76 12.99 10.07 -19.94
CA LEU A 76 13.27 9.80 -21.35
C LEU A 76 12.63 10.85 -22.25
N LEU A 77 11.38 11.24 -21.97
CA LEU A 77 10.69 12.29 -22.70
C LEU A 77 11.40 13.64 -22.54
N LYS A 78 11.80 14.00 -21.32
CA LYS A 78 12.55 15.24 -21.06
C LYS A 78 13.89 15.25 -21.79
N ALA A 79 14.63 14.14 -21.77
CA ALA A 79 15.89 14.02 -22.50
C ALA A 79 15.67 14.12 -24.02
N SER A 80 14.63 13.49 -24.55
CA SER A 80 14.25 13.57 -25.96
C SER A 80 13.92 14.99 -26.38
N VAL A 81 13.05 15.68 -25.62
CA VAL A 81 12.67 17.06 -25.92
C VAL A 81 13.87 17.99 -25.82
N TYR A 82 14.69 17.85 -24.78
CA TYR A 82 15.90 18.65 -24.61
C TYR A 82 16.88 18.46 -25.77
N SER A 83 17.10 17.23 -26.21
CA SER A 83 17.97 16.94 -27.36
C SER A 83 17.47 17.60 -28.64
N ILE A 84 16.16 17.58 -28.89
CA ILE A 84 15.57 18.19 -30.10
C ILE A 84 15.70 19.72 -30.06
N VAL A 85 15.35 20.34 -28.93
CA VAL A 85 15.42 21.80 -28.78
C VAL A 85 16.86 22.29 -28.91
N LEU A 86 17.81 21.58 -28.29
CA LEU A 86 19.23 21.93 -28.37
C LEU A 86 19.77 21.80 -29.80
N GLN A 87 19.40 20.73 -30.52
CA GLN A 87 19.78 20.55 -31.92
C GLN A 87 19.23 21.66 -32.82
N GLN A 88 17.99 22.12 -32.60
CA GLN A 88 17.42 23.24 -33.34
C GLN A 88 18.14 24.56 -33.05
N GLN A 89 18.51 24.83 -31.80
CA GLN A 89 19.28 26.02 -31.44
C GLN A 89 20.63 26.05 -32.16
N ILE A 90 21.37 24.92 -32.12
CA ILE A 90 22.66 24.80 -32.80
C ILE A 90 22.50 24.97 -34.32
N PHE A 91 21.48 24.37 -34.92
CA PHE A 91 21.23 24.46 -36.36
C PHE A 91 20.91 25.91 -36.78
N ASN A 92 19.99 26.58 -36.08
CA ASN A 92 19.63 27.96 -36.37
C ASN A 92 20.81 28.92 -36.20
N GLU A 93 21.58 28.79 -35.11
CA GLU A 93 22.80 29.60 -34.89
C GLU A 93 23.85 29.38 -36.00
N SER A 94 23.96 28.16 -36.53
CA SER A 94 24.89 27.84 -37.62
C SER A 94 24.46 28.46 -38.95
N GLU A 95 23.15 28.47 -39.25
CA GLU A 95 22.62 29.11 -40.46
C GLU A 95 22.80 30.63 -40.43
N GLU A 96 22.58 31.28 -39.29
CA GLU A 96 22.80 32.72 -39.11
C GLU A 96 24.27 33.11 -39.34
N GLN A 97 25.22 32.29 -38.86
CA GLN A 97 26.65 32.51 -39.09
C GLN A 97 27.04 32.39 -40.57
N GLN A 98 26.47 31.42 -41.31
CA GLN A 98 26.74 31.27 -42.74
C GLN A 98 26.19 32.46 -43.56
N GLN A 99 24.99 32.96 -43.23
CA GLN A 99 24.42 34.11 -43.92
C GLN A 99 25.23 35.39 -43.69
N GLN A 100 25.74 35.61 -42.47
CA GLN A 100 26.62 36.76 -42.20
C GLN A 100 27.94 36.68 -42.95
N ALA A 101 28.53 35.48 -43.07
CA ALA A 101 29.77 35.28 -43.83
C ALA A 101 29.57 35.57 -45.32
N GLN A 102 28.48 35.10 -45.92
CA GLN A 102 28.17 35.36 -47.34
C GLN A 102 27.90 36.85 -47.61
N GLN A 103 27.17 37.55 -46.73
CA GLN A 103 26.94 39.00 -46.90
C GLN A 103 28.22 39.83 -46.78
N GLN A 104 29.18 39.40 -45.96
CA GLN A 104 30.48 40.08 -45.87
C GLN A 104 31.36 39.83 -47.10
N GLU A 105 31.27 38.65 -47.71
CA GLU A 105 31.96 38.35 -48.97
C GLU A 105 31.35 39.13 -50.15
N GLU A 106 30.02 39.26 -50.21
CA GLU A 106 29.34 40.03 -51.26
C GLU A 106 29.57 41.55 -51.17
N GLN A 107 29.79 42.12 -49.98
CA GLN A 107 30.10 43.56 -49.83
C GLN A 107 31.57 43.91 -50.16
N GLN A 108 32.46 42.93 -50.29
CA GLN A 108 33.87 43.15 -50.62
C GLN A 108 34.21 42.97 -52.11
N GLN A 109 33.22 42.60 -52.94
CA GLN A 109 33.31 42.59 -54.41
C GLN A 109 32.57 43.78 -55.02
#